data_AF-S8C6B3-F1
#
_entry.id   AF-S8C6B3-F1
#
_cell.length_a   1.000
_cell.length_b   1.000
_cell.length_c   1.000
_cell.angle_alpha   90.00
_cell.angle_beta   90.00
_cell.angle_gamma   90.00
#
_symmetry.space_group_name_H-M   'P 1'
#
loop_
_entity.id
_entity.type
_entity.pdbx_description
1 polymer ?
#
loop_
_entity_poly.entity_id
_entity_poly.type
_entity_poly.pdbx_seq_one_letter_code
_entity_poly.pdbx_strand_id
1 'polypeptide(L)'
;MSTALLCVLVVCSFAAIVELPIQPYWTSYIQRERSNLLRAGTTIDRLKLRKRYECPVGVQGYHETDVAIYSSSLVFFIDALDKALQRFEASIVTMEGGGQMGRDELDRYMLEEVNNAKHIYQVLLGGRNMIAGYVRVFVEMSMSVDLLPGRVYPNTRSQDENMVTLATSLDDVQVIARGTVSMDTDRRELFLDWLSSMSSLMEKGFEEMDSGMMWASIHMHDGAFSELISDMAPNTPGEDGGEGESSSSSGEGGDDEEEVNSGGIDLGTNMDGRESINDRAVENNNNNGDTGMDASAGEVFDVAEVFDRAARWFDCWREGVVLVAEGVEAIGPVPYPPQWVDVVEEDEDEEGQQNGGASQFPPHN
;
A
#
# COMPACT_ATOMS: atom_id res chain seq x y z
N MET A 1 -19.84 52.90 14.57
CA MET A 1 -18.76 52.14 13.89
C MET A 1 -18.04 51.33 14.95
N SER A 2 -18.43 50.06 15.13
CA SER A 2 -17.78 49.14 16.08
C SER A 2 -17.01 48.10 15.28
N THR A 3 -15.69 48.24 15.27
CA THR A 3 -14.76 47.19 14.83
C THR A 3 -14.62 46.19 15.97
N ALA A 4 -15.30 45.05 15.84
CA ALA A 4 -15.07 43.90 16.71
C ALA A 4 -13.71 43.31 16.35
N LEU A 5 -12.77 43.40 17.31
CA LEU A 5 -11.44 42.82 17.22
C LEU A 5 -11.61 41.29 17.36
N LEU A 6 -11.56 40.58 16.22
CA LEU A 6 -11.57 39.13 16.19
C LEU A 6 -10.19 38.65 16.67
N CYS A 7 -10.07 38.39 17.97
CA CYS A 7 -8.91 37.73 18.55
C CYS A 7 -8.99 36.25 18.18
N VAL A 8 -8.36 35.87 17.06
CA VAL A 8 -8.11 34.47 16.74
C VAL A 8 -7.11 33.97 17.78
N LEU A 9 -7.61 33.27 18.80
CA LEU A 9 -6.79 32.50 19.72
C LEU A 9 -6.15 31.38 18.92
N VAL A 10 -4.93 31.63 18.44
CA VAL A 10 -4.03 30.56 18.00
C VAL A 10 -3.67 29.80 19.27
N VAL A 11 -4.40 28.73 19.53
CA VAL A 11 -4.00 27.72 20.50
C VAL A 11 -2.77 27.06 19.89
N CYS A 12 -1.58 27.51 20.29
CA CYS A 12 -0.37 26.72 20.06
C CYS A 12 -0.53 25.44 20.86
N SER A 13 -1.01 24.37 20.22
CA SER A 13 -0.83 23.02 20.72
C SER A 13 0.66 22.77 20.76
N PHE A 14 1.26 22.90 21.94
CA PHE A 14 2.63 22.47 22.14
C PHE A 14 2.59 20.95 22.29
N ALA A 15 3.29 20.24 21.39
CA ALA A 15 3.51 18.81 21.50
C ALA A 15 3.91 18.46 22.94
N ALA A 16 3.08 17.66 23.61
CA ALA A 16 3.32 17.27 24.98
C ALA A 16 4.12 15.97 24.96
N ILE A 17 5.38 16.05 25.40
CA ILE A 17 6.14 14.85 25.73
C ILE A 17 5.60 14.33 27.06
N VAL A 18 5.10 13.10 27.05
CA VAL A 18 4.55 12.45 28.24
C VAL A 18 5.40 11.24 28.59
N GLU A 19 5.75 11.13 29.87
CA GLU A 19 6.46 9.97 30.42
C GLU A 19 5.49 9.05 31.19
N LEU A 20 5.47 7.77 30.83
CA LEU A 20 4.60 6.75 31.43
C LEU A 20 5.41 5.50 31.83
N PRO A 21 5.21 4.90 33.01
CA PRO A 21 5.82 3.61 33.31
C PRO A 21 5.38 2.52 32.31
N ILE A 22 6.31 1.65 31.87
CA ILE A 22 6.00 0.52 30.96
C ILE A 22 4.96 -0.39 31.60
N GLN A 23 5.16 -0.69 32.89
CA GLN A 23 4.23 -1.44 33.70
C GLN A 23 3.67 -0.56 34.82
N PRO A 24 2.37 -0.65 35.10
CA PRO A 24 1.35 -1.41 34.35
C PRO A 24 0.81 -0.67 33.12
N TYR A 25 1.16 0.60 32.90
CA TYR A 25 0.41 1.49 32.00
C TYR A 25 0.54 1.17 30.50
N TRP A 26 1.74 1.24 29.93
CA TRP A 26 1.95 1.02 28.49
C TRP A 26 1.51 -0.39 28.04
N THR A 27 1.86 -1.40 28.83
CA THR A 27 1.46 -2.79 28.58
C THR A 27 -0.06 -2.98 28.62
N SER A 28 -0.74 -2.35 29.57
CA SER A 28 -2.20 -2.40 29.65
C SER A 28 -2.88 -1.63 28.51
N TYR A 29 -2.28 -0.53 28.05
CA TYR A 29 -2.74 0.19 26.86
C TYR A 29 -2.72 -0.71 25.62
N ILE A 30 -1.58 -1.36 25.34
CA ILE A 30 -1.45 -2.30 24.21
C ILE A 30 -2.48 -3.44 24.33
N GLN A 31 -2.66 -3.99 25.54
CA GLN A 31 -3.62 -5.07 25.76
C GLN A 31 -5.07 -4.61 25.53
N ARG A 32 -5.42 -3.39 25.94
CA ARG A 32 -6.75 -2.81 25.72
C ARG A 32 -7.02 -2.55 24.23
N GLU A 33 -6.05 -1.98 23.52
CA GLU A 33 -6.17 -1.65 22.10
C GLU A 33 -5.81 -2.82 21.16
N ARG A 34 -5.58 -4.03 21.70
CA ARG A 34 -5.06 -5.17 20.93
C ARG A 34 -5.88 -5.47 19.68
N SER A 35 -7.21 -5.41 19.76
CA SER A 35 -8.08 -5.66 18.60
C SER A 35 -7.90 -4.60 17.50
N ASN A 36 -7.77 -3.32 17.89
CA ASN A 36 -7.58 -2.21 16.95
C ASN A 36 -6.18 -2.26 16.33
N LEU A 37 -5.15 -2.56 17.13
CA LEU A 37 -3.79 -2.79 16.66
C LEU A 37 -3.71 -3.95 15.66
N LEU A 38 -4.42 -5.05 15.92
CA LEU A 38 -4.48 -6.18 14.98
C LEU A 38 -5.16 -5.82 13.67
N ARG A 39 -6.22 -5.00 13.71
CA ARG A 39 -6.89 -4.49 12.53
C ARG A 39 -5.94 -3.60 11.71
N ALA A 40 -5.30 -2.62 12.34
CA ALA A 40 -4.32 -1.74 11.70
C ALA A 40 -3.14 -2.53 11.12
N GLY A 41 -2.59 -3.49 11.87
CA GLY A 41 -1.52 -4.35 11.39
C GLY A 41 -1.93 -5.20 10.18
N THR A 42 -3.18 -5.66 10.13
CA THR A 42 -3.71 -6.42 9.00
C THR A 42 -3.88 -5.54 7.75
N THR A 43 -4.34 -4.30 7.90
CA THR A 43 -4.47 -3.37 6.76
C THR A 43 -3.10 -2.94 6.24
N ILE A 44 -2.11 -2.75 7.12
CA ILE A 44 -0.70 -2.53 6.73
C ILE A 44 -0.15 -3.73 5.94
N ASP A 45 -0.35 -4.96 6.41
CA ASP A 45 0.08 -6.15 5.67
C ASP A 45 -0.56 -6.23 4.29
N ARG A 46 -1.87 -5.92 4.18
CA ARG A 46 -2.57 -5.86 2.89
C ARG A 46 -1.96 -4.81 1.98
N LEU A 47 -1.72 -3.59 2.46
CA LEU A 47 -1.09 -2.54 1.68
C LEU A 47 0.29 -2.97 1.16
N LYS A 48 1.10 -3.65 1.99
CA LYS A 48 2.39 -4.20 1.56
C LYS A 48 2.27 -5.23 0.45
N LEU A 49 1.26 -6.10 0.52
CA LEU A 49 0.98 -7.11 -0.51
C LEU A 49 0.50 -6.47 -1.81
N ARG A 50 -0.48 -5.56 -1.75
CA ARG A 50 -0.97 -4.81 -2.92
C ARG A 50 0.15 -4.06 -3.62
N LYS A 51 0.95 -3.33 -2.85
CA LYS A 51 2.14 -2.65 -3.35
C LYS A 51 3.11 -3.60 -4.07
N ARG A 52 3.28 -4.83 -3.58
CA ARG A 52 4.24 -5.78 -4.16
C ARG A 52 3.72 -6.41 -5.45
N TYR A 53 2.43 -6.74 -5.51
CA TYR A 53 1.88 -7.63 -6.54
C TYR A 53 0.86 -6.97 -7.47
N GLU A 54 0.17 -5.93 -7.03
CA GLU A 54 -0.92 -5.28 -7.78
C GLU A 54 -0.52 -3.91 -8.33
N CYS A 55 0.11 -3.07 -7.51
CA CYS A 55 0.53 -1.72 -7.88
C CYS A 55 1.99 -1.40 -7.48
N PRO A 56 2.98 -2.16 -7.99
CA PRO A 56 4.39 -1.89 -7.73
C PRO A 56 4.83 -0.56 -8.36
N VAL A 57 5.73 0.16 -7.71
CA VAL A 57 6.35 1.35 -8.33
C VAL A 57 7.23 0.94 -9.51
N GLY A 58 7.85 -0.25 -9.42
CA GLY A 58 8.91 -0.69 -10.31
C GLY A 58 10.27 -0.20 -9.81
N VAL A 59 11.22 -1.11 -9.58
CA VAL A 59 12.63 -0.74 -9.31
C VAL A 59 13.52 -1.30 -10.42
N GLN A 60 14.73 -0.75 -10.53
CA GLN A 60 15.71 -1.20 -11.51
C GLN A 60 15.92 -2.73 -11.42
N GLY A 61 15.82 -3.42 -12.56
CA GLY A 61 16.02 -4.87 -12.68
C GLY A 61 14.75 -5.74 -12.65
N TYR A 62 13.56 -5.19 -12.42
CA TYR A 62 12.31 -5.97 -12.41
C TYR A 62 11.96 -6.58 -13.78
N HIS A 63 12.32 -5.89 -14.87
CA HIS A 63 12.07 -6.35 -16.24
C HIS A 63 12.69 -7.72 -16.55
N GLU A 64 13.70 -8.16 -15.80
CA GLU A 64 14.39 -9.45 -16.01
C GLU A 64 13.87 -10.58 -15.12
N THR A 65 13.19 -10.25 -14.01
CA THR A 65 12.93 -11.23 -12.93
C THR A 65 11.46 -11.57 -12.74
N ASP A 66 10.55 -10.63 -13.01
CA ASP A 66 9.10 -10.87 -12.94
C ASP A 66 8.35 -9.93 -13.89
N VAL A 67 8.07 -10.44 -15.09
CA VAL A 67 7.42 -9.68 -16.17
C VAL A 67 6.00 -9.26 -15.79
N ALA A 68 5.27 -10.10 -15.05
CA ALA A 68 3.91 -9.80 -14.62
C ALA A 68 3.91 -8.61 -13.66
N ILE A 69 4.76 -8.64 -12.62
CA ILE A 69 4.88 -7.53 -11.68
C ILE A 69 5.36 -6.25 -12.40
N TYR A 70 6.36 -6.36 -13.27
CA TYR A 70 6.83 -5.20 -14.04
C TYR A 70 5.71 -4.57 -14.89
N SER A 71 4.90 -5.36 -15.59
CA SER A 71 3.82 -4.86 -16.45
C SER A 71 2.70 -4.09 -15.70
N SER A 72 2.59 -4.31 -14.39
CA SER A 72 1.69 -3.57 -13.51
C SER A 72 2.32 -2.35 -12.85
N SER A 73 3.56 -2.02 -13.20
CA SER A 73 4.34 -0.99 -12.50
C SER A 73 4.25 0.41 -13.09
N LEU A 74 4.41 1.42 -12.24
CA LEU A 74 4.46 2.82 -12.67
C LEU A 74 5.60 3.07 -13.67
N VAL A 75 6.76 2.41 -13.48
CA VAL A 75 7.90 2.47 -14.41
C VAL A 75 7.55 1.90 -15.78
N PHE A 76 6.81 0.78 -15.85
CA PHE A 76 6.38 0.22 -17.12
C PHE A 76 5.51 1.19 -17.93
N PHE A 77 4.59 1.90 -17.29
CA PHE A 77 3.76 2.91 -17.98
C PHE A 77 4.62 4.04 -18.58
N ILE A 78 5.69 4.44 -17.89
CA ILE A 78 6.64 5.44 -18.43
C ILE A 78 7.39 4.87 -19.63
N ASP A 79 7.93 3.65 -19.52
CA ASP A 79 8.67 3.00 -20.59
C ASP A 79 7.78 2.80 -21.85
N ALA A 80 6.51 2.48 -21.65
CA ALA A 80 5.52 2.38 -22.72
C ALA A 80 5.28 3.74 -23.42
N LEU A 81 5.11 4.81 -22.65
CA LEU A 81 4.95 6.17 -23.20
C LEU A 81 6.23 6.68 -23.86
N ASP A 82 7.41 6.36 -23.33
CA ASP A 82 8.70 6.71 -23.95
C ASP A 82 8.86 6.07 -25.33
N LYS A 83 8.48 4.80 -25.45
CA LYS A 83 8.49 4.10 -26.74
C LYS A 83 7.48 4.71 -27.71
N ALA A 84 6.28 5.06 -27.22
CA ALA A 84 5.27 5.72 -28.04
C ALA A 84 5.76 7.07 -28.57
N LEU A 85 6.35 7.90 -27.69
CA LEU A 85 6.94 9.18 -28.02
C LEU A 85 8.05 9.02 -29.06
N GLN A 86 8.98 8.08 -28.86
CA GLN A 86 10.07 7.84 -29.80
C GLN A 86 9.57 7.47 -31.20
N ARG A 87 8.59 6.56 -31.29
CA ARG A 87 8.00 6.16 -32.57
C ARG A 87 7.26 7.30 -33.23
N PHE A 88 6.47 8.04 -32.45
CA PHE A 88 5.68 9.15 -32.97
C PHE A 88 6.54 10.32 -33.42
N GLU A 89 7.67 10.59 -32.74
CA GLU A 89 8.67 11.57 -33.18
C GLU A 89 9.24 11.19 -34.56
N ALA A 90 9.57 9.92 -34.78
CA ALA A 90 10.04 9.45 -36.09
C ALA A 90 8.98 9.60 -37.20
N SER A 91 7.71 9.35 -36.88
CA SER A 91 6.58 9.62 -37.78
C SER A 91 6.47 11.12 -38.10
N ILE A 92 6.60 12.00 -37.11
CA ILE A 92 6.56 13.46 -37.31
C ILE A 92 7.68 13.92 -38.27
N VAL A 93 8.90 13.40 -38.12
CA VAL A 93 10.02 13.70 -39.04
C VAL A 93 9.68 13.30 -40.48
N THR A 94 8.99 12.16 -40.67
CA THR A 94 8.52 11.73 -41.99
C THR A 94 7.46 12.67 -42.56
N MET A 95 6.49 13.09 -41.73
CA MET A 95 5.46 14.07 -42.10
C MET A 95 6.08 15.42 -42.52
N GLU A 96 7.10 15.89 -41.78
CA GLU A 96 7.82 17.14 -42.07
C GLU A 96 8.62 17.10 -43.39
N GLY A 97 9.12 15.92 -43.78
CA GLY A 97 9.80 15.73 -45.06
C GLY A 97 8.91 16.00 -46.28
N GLY A 98 7.59 15.94 -46.09
CA GLY A 98 6.59 16.19 -47.12
C GLY A 98 6.57 15.13 -48.23
N GLY A 99 6.16 15.52 -49.44
CA GLY A 99 6.04 14.62 -50.57
C GLY A 99 4.89 13.61 -50.41
N GLN A 100 4.99 12.46 -51.07
CA GLN A 100 3.98 11.41 -50.93
C GLN A 100 4.08 10.69 -49.59
N MET A 101 5.30 10.33 -49.15
CA MET A 101 5.51 9.66 -47.87
C MET A 101 5.00 10.46 -46.67
N GLY A 102 5.26 11.77 -46.62
CA GLY A 102 4.73 12.61 -45.54
C GLY A 102 3.21 12.73 -45.54
N ARG A 103 2.57 12.69 -46.73
CA ARG A 103 1.10 12.65 -46.85
C ARG A 103 0.53 11.30 -46.43
N ASP A 104 1.16 10.21 -46.86
CA ASP A 104 0.76 8.85 -46.46
C ASP A 104 0.84 8.68 -44.94
N GLU A 105 1.87 9.24 -44.30
CA GLU A 105 2.02 9.20 -42.84
C GLU A 105 0.98 10.08 -42.12
N LEU A 106 0.66 11.27 -42.65
CA LEU A 106 -0.44 12.10 -42.14
C LEU A 106 -1.79 11.38 -42.25
N ASP A 107 -2.06 10.77 -43.41
CA ASP A 107 -3.27 9.99 -43.66
C ASP A 107 -3.36 8.77 -42.72
N ARG A 108 -2.22 8.11 -42.45
CA ARG A 108 -2.12 6.97 -41.52
C ARG A 108 -2.61 7.31 -40.12
N TYR A 109 -2.26 8.49 -39.59
CA TYR A 109 -2.71 8.94 -38.27
C TYR A 109 -3.99 9.79 -38.32
N MET A 110 -4.63 9.92 -39.50
CA MET A 110 -5.79 10.79 -39.72
C MET A 110 -5.56 12.25 -39.33
N LEU A 111 -4.38 12.79 -39.63
CA LEU A 111 -4.00 14.16 -39.30
C LEU A 111 -3.96 15.02 -40.56
N GLU A 112 -4.66 16.16 -40.54
CA GLU A 112 -4.65 17.09 -41.69
C GLU A 112 -3.31 17.83 -41.84
N GLU A 113 -2.65 18.11 -40.72
CA GLU A 113 -1.45 18.94 -40.67
C GLU A 113 -0.41 18.40 -39.68
N VAL A 114 0.87 18.60 -40.02
CA VAL A 114 2.01 18.29 -39.15
C VAL A 114 1.93 19.00 -37.79
N ASN A 115 1.32 20.19 -37.74
CA ASN A 115 1.12 20.93 -36.51
C ASN A 115 0.22 20.18 -35.51
N ASN A 116 -0.77 19.44 -35.99
CA ASN A 116 -1.63 18.61 -35.14
C ASN A 116 -0.82 17.47 -34.51
N ALA A 117 0.05 16.81 -35.31
CA ALA A 117 0.95 15.76 -34.82
C ALA A 117 1.88 16.28 -33.72
N LYS A 118 2.51 17.44 -33.94
CA LYS A 118 3.37 18.11 -32.94
C LYS A 118 2.61 18.44 -31.67
N HIS A 119 1.38 18.92 -31.78
CA HIS A 119 0.56 19.23 -30.62
C HIS A 119 0.26 17.96 -29.80
N ILE A 120 -0.16 16.88 -30.45
CA ILE A 120 -0.39 15.57 -29.80
C ILE A 120 0.88 15.09 -29.10
N TYR A 121 2.04 15.17 -29.77
CA TYR A 121 3.33 14.79 -29.20
C TYR A 121 3.66 15.59 -27.92
N GLN A 122 3.44 16.91 -27.92
CA GLN A 122 3.71 17.74 -26.74
C GLN A 122 2.78 17.40 -25.56
N VAL A 123 1.51 17.11 -25.82
CA VAL A 123 0.57 16.70 -24.77
C VAL A 123 0.95 15.33 -24.21
N LEU A 124 1.29 14.37 -25.08
CA LEU A 124 1.77 13.05 -24.68
C LEU A 124 3.06 13.14 -23.83
N LEU A 125 4.00 13.99 -24.24
CA LEU A 125 5.23 14.25 -23.50
C LEU A 125 4.94 14.86 -22.12
N GLY A 126 3.94 15.76 -22.04
CA GLY A 126 3.45 16.31 -20.79
C GLY A 126 2.92 15.24 -19.84
N GLY A 127 2.06 14.35 -20.33
CA GLY A 127 1.53 13.21 -19.57
C GLY A 127 2.63 12.26 -19.08
N ARG A 128 3.56 11.87 -19.97
CA ARG A 128 4.73 11.06 -19.60
C ARG A 128 5.55 11.70 -18.48
N ASN A 129 5.86 12.99 -18.59
CA ASN A 129 6.69 13.70 -17.60
C ASN A 129 5.98 13.85 -16.25
N MET A 130 4.65 13.97 -16.26
CA MET A 130 3.85 13.98 -15.05
C MET A 130 3.96 12.63 -14.30
N ILE A 131 3.75 11.50 -14.99
CA ILE A 131 3.92 10.16 -14.39
C ILE A 131 5.35 9.97 -13.86
N ALA A 132 6.35 10.35 -14.64
CA ALA A 132 7.75 10.28 -14.22
C ALA A 132 8.04 11.10 -12.95
N GLY A 133 7.36 12.23 -12.76
CA GLY A 133 7.45 13.04 -11.55
C GLY A 133 6.97 12.31 -10.29
N TYR A 134 6.01 11.40 -10.41
CA TYR A 134 5.49 10.63 -9.29
C TYR A 134 6.42 9.49 -8.85
N VAL A 135 7.21 8.90 -9.75
CA VAL A 135 8.07 7.73 -9.43
C VAL A 135 8.91 7.96 -8.19
N ARG A 136 9.64 9.08 -8.12
CA ARG A 136 10.51 9.36 -6.97
C ARG A 136 9.72 9.42 -5.66
N VAL A 137 8.58 10.11 -5.68
CA VAL A 137 7.73 10.28 -4.50
C VAL A 137 7.21 8.92 -4.02
N PHE A 138 6.75 8.08 -4.94
CA PHE A 138 6.24 6.75 -4.60
C PHE A 138 7.33 5.76 -4.23
N VAL A 139 8.57 5.89 -4.70
CA VAL A 139 9.71 5.12 -4.18
C VAL A 139 9.92 5.44 -2.69
N GLU A 140 9.97 6.72 -2.33
CA GLU A 140 10.17 7.15 -0.92
C GLU A 140 8.99 6.68 -0.03
N MET A 141 7.75 6.79 -0.53
CA MET A 141 6.56 6.28 0.17
C MET A 141 6.57 4.76 0.29
N SER A 142 6.94 4.04 -0.78
CA SER A 142 7.07 2.58 -0.79
C SER A 142 8.03 2.07 0.27
N MET A 143 9.20 2.72 0.40
CA MET A 143 10.16 2.40 1.44
C MET A 143 9.59 2.68 2.84
N SER A 144 8.87 3.78 3.02
CA SER A 144 8.26 4.14 4.30
C SER A 144 7.22 3.11 4.74
N VAL A 145 6.37 2.66 3.81
CA VAL A 145 5.38 1.59 4.06
C VAL A 145 6.05 0.27 4.43
N ASP A 146 7.18 -0.10 3.80
CA ASP A 146 7.90 -1.34 4.14
C ASP A 146 8.39 -1.38 5.58
N LEU A 147 8.73 -0.22 6.14
CA LEU A 147 9.20 -0.07 7.51
C LEU A 147 8.09 -0.18 8.56
N LEU A 148 6.82 0.02 8.18
CA LEU A 148 5.69 -0.07 9.11
C LEU A 148 5.49 -1.51 9.59
N PRO A 149 5.45 -1.79 10.90
CA PRO A 149 5.11 -3.13 11.37
C PRO A 149 3.64 -3.45 11.04
N GLY A 150 3.39 -4.58 10.41
CA GLY A 150 2.05 -5.11 10.20
C GLY A 150 1.74 -6.25 11.18
N ARG A 151 0.74 -7.08 10.88
CA ARG A 151 0.40 -8.23 11.75
C ARG A 151 1.45 -9.33 11.64
N VAL A 152 1.79 -9.69 10.40
CA VAL A 152 2.68 -10.80 10.04
C VAL A 152 4.03 -10.28 9.54
N TYR A 153 4.10 -9.03 9.04
CA TYR A 153 5.36 -8.43 8.61
C TYR A 153 5.96 -7.50 9.68
N PRO A 154 7.28 -7.56 9.95
CA PRO A 154 8.23 -8.52 9.42
C PRO A 154 7.96 -9.93 9.97
N ASN A 155 8.20 -10.95 9.14
CA ASN A 155 7.98 -12.36 9.47
C ASN A 155 9.04 -12.94 10.42
N THR A 156 10.00 -12.13 10.85
CA THR A 156 11.08 -12.50 11.78
C THR A 156 10.68 -12.33 13.25
N ARG A 157 9.47 -11.83 13.52
CA ARG A 157 8.95 -11.55 14.86
C ARG A 157 7.62 -12.27 15.05
N SER A 158 7.28 -12.53 16.31
CA SER A 158 5.93 -12.96 16.67
C SER A 158 4.91 -11.85 16.39
N GLN A 159 3.64 -12.23 16.23
CA GLN A 159 2.55 -11.28 16.06
C GLN A 159 2.49 -10.25 17.22
N ASP A 160 2.69 -10.71 18.45
CA ASP A 160 2.62 -9.84 19.63
C ASP A 160 3.78 -8.84 19.66
N GLU A 161 5.00 -9.26 19.30
CA GLU A 161 6.13 -8.34 19.13
C GLU A 161 5.88 -7.32 18.01
N ASN A 162 5.23 -7.72 16.92
CA ASN A 162 4.84 -6.81 15.85
C ASN A 162 3.81 -5.78 16.32
N MET A 163 2.81 -6.17 17.11
CA MET A 163 1.81 -5.24 17.66
C MET A 163 2.42 -4.25 18.65
N VAL A 164 3.34 -4.71 19.51
CA VAL A 164 4.11 -3.81 20.38
C VAL A 164 4.91 -2.82 19.52
N THR A 165 5.61 -3.30 18.49
CA THR A 165 6.40 -2.43 17.60
C THR A 165 5.51 -1.42 16.84
N LEU A 166 4.34 -1.86 16.37
CA LEU A 166 3.38 -1.00 15.68
C LEU A 166 2.90 0.12 16.61
N ALA A 167 2.42 -0.23 17.82
CA ALA A 167 1.99 0.75 18.81
C ALA A 167 3.12 1.74 19.12
N THR A 168 4.34 1.24 19.32
CA THR A 168 5.52 2.08 19.57
C THR A 168 5.84 3.02 18.41
N SER A 169 5.68 2.57 17.17
CA SER A 169 6.00 3.35 15.97
C SER A 169 4.97 4.43 15.68
N LEU A 170 3.68 4.16 15.91
CA LEU A 170 2.58 5.12 15.72
C LEU A 170 2.67 6.29 16.71
N ASP A 171 3.08 6.02 17.94
CA ASP A 171 3.13 7.00 19.03
C ASP A 171 4.55 7.53 19.33
N ASP A 172 5.54 7.19 18.48
CA ASP A 172 6.98 7.48 18.66
C ASP A 172 7.48 7.25 20.09
N VAL A 173 7.13 6.07 20.61
CA VAL A 173 7.39 5.69 21.98
C VAL A 173 8.86 5.31 22.13
N GLN A 174 9.57 5.99 23.01
CA GLN A 174 10.97 5.72 23.31
C GLN A 174 11.10 5.16 24.72
N VAL A 175 11.71 3.99 24.86
CA VAL A 175 12.03 3.43 26.17
C VAL A 175 13.19 4.23 26.77
N ILE A 176 12.90 4.99 27.83
CA ILE A 176 13.91 5.72 28.59
C ILE A 176 14.40 4.86 29.78
N ALA A 177 15.53 5.26 30.37
CA ALA A 177 16.11 4.53 31.50
C ALA A 177 15.08 4.38 32.65
N ARG A 178 15.06 3.20 33.30
CA ARG A 178 14.22 2.83 34.45
C ARG A 178 12.80 2.32 34.15
N GLY A 179 12.54 1.81 32.95
CA GLY A 179 11.28 1.13 32.66
C GLY A 179 10.11 2.10 32.46
N THR A 180 10.41 3.31 31.99
CA THR A 180 9.45 4.33 31.59
C THR A 180 9.54 4.48 30.08
N VAL A 181 8.43 4.86 29.44
CA VAL A 181 8.39 5.27 28.06
C VAL A 181 8.11 6.75 27.95
N SER A 182 8.77 7.41 27.01
CA SER A 182 8.47 8.77 26.58
C SER A 182 7.68 8.67 25.28
N MET A 183 6.57 9.40 25.17
CA MET A 183 5.76 9.48 23.95
C MET A 183 5.49 10.92 23.56
N ASP A 184 5.40 11.15 22.26
CA ASP A 184 4.92 12.41 21.69
C ASP A 184 3.44 12.27 21.36
N THR A 185 2.58 12.99 22.07
CA THR A 185 1.12 12.87 21.93
C THR A 185 0.60 13.27 20.55
N ASP A 186 1.37 14.05 19.80
CA ASP A 186 0.95 14.55 18.47
C ASP A 186 1.40 13.60 17.36
N ARG A 187 2.27 12.61 17.67
CA ARG A 187 2.88 11.76 16.65
C ARG A 187 1.87 10.99 15.83
N ARG A 188 0.84 10.44 16.48
CA ARG A 188 -0.20 9.68 15.79
C ARG A 188 -0.97 10.54 14.81
N GLU A 189 -1.29 11.78 15.22
CA GLU A 189 -1.96 12.74 14.34
C GLU A 189 -1.06 13.10 13.15
N LEU A 190 0.24 13.34 13.38
CA LEU A 190 1.20 13.58 12.30
C LEU A 190 1.31 12.38 11.33
N PHE A 191 1.17 11.16 11.83
CA PHE A 191 1.13 9.96 11.00
C PHE A 191 -0.16 9.88 10.17
N LEU A 192 -1.32 10.20 10.75
CA LEU A 192 -2.59 10.28 10.04
C LEU A 192 -2.58 11.41 8.99
N ASP A 193 -2.02 12.57 9.31
CA ASP A 193 -1.80 13.68 8.37
C ASP A 193 -0.90 13.27 7.20
N TRP A 194 0.13 12.47 7.46
CA TRP A 194 0.98 11.90 6.42
C TRP A 194 0.20 10.95 5.51
N LEU A 195 -0.61 10.05 6.06
CA LEU A 195 -1.48 9.15 5.26
C LEU A 195 -2.52 9.94 4.45
N SER A 196 -3.12 10.97 5.05
CA SER A 196 -4.08 11.86 4.39
C SER A 196 -3.41 12.60 3.21
N SER A 197 -2.21 13.12 3.43
CA SER A 197 -1.41 13.77 2.38
C SER A 197 -1.07 12.81 1.24
N MET A 198 -0.73 11.55 1.56
CA MET A 198 -0.50 10.49 0.57
C MET A 198 -1.78 10.20 -0.23
N SER A 199 -2.91 10.02 0.44
CA SER A 199 -4.19 9.76 -0.20
C SER A 199 -4.59 10.89 -1.16
N SER A 200 -4.43 12.15 -0.74
CA SER A 200 -4.71 13.31 -1.59
C SER A 200 -3.79 13.37 -2.82
N LEU A 201 -2.50 13.03 -2.66
CA LEU A 201 -1.58 12.94 -3.79
C LEU A 201 -1.99 11.85 -4.78
N MET A 202 -2.41 10.68 -4.28
CA MET A 202 -2.87 9.56 -5.11
C MET A 202 -4.17 9.89 -5.85
N GLU A 203 -5.12 10.54 -5.19
CA GLU A 203 -6.36 11.01 -5.81
C GLU A 203 -6.09 12.00 -6.94
N LYS A 204 -5.19 12.97 -6.72
CA LYS A 204 -4.75 13.88 -7.77
C LYS A 204 -4.11 13.14 -8.95
N GLY A 205 -3.24 12.18 -8.67
CA GLY A 205 -2.62 11.34 -9.71
C GLY A 205 -3.67 10.56 -10.51
N PHE A 206 -4.67 10.01 -9.84
CA PHE A 206 -5.82 9.35 -10.49
C PHE A 206 -6.57 10.30 -11.43
N GLU A 207 -6.98 11.48 -10.96
CA GLU A 207 -7.72 12.47 -11.77
C GLU A 207 -6.93 12.93 -13.00
N GLU A 208 -5.62 13.13 -12.83
CA GLU A 208 -4.72 13.50 -13.92
C GLU A 208 -4.59 12.39 -14.97
N MET A 209 -4.50 11.12 -14.55
CA MET A 209 -4.42 9.97 -15.45
C MET A 209 -5.75 9.70 -16.15
N ASP A 210 -6.88 9.81 -15.45
CA ASP A 210 -8.22 9.71 -16.04
C ASP A 210 -8.45 10.78 -17.10
N SER A 211 -8.02 12.01 -16.83
CA SER A 211 -8.03 13.11 -17.82
C SER A 211 -7.14 12.78 -19.03
N GLY A 212 -5.97 12.19 -18.81
CA GLY A 212 -5.06 11.73 -19.86
C GLY A 212 -5.67 10.62 -20.74
N MET A 213 -6.34 9.65 -20.12
CA MET A 213 -7.09 8.58 -20.79
C MET A 213 -8.19 9.16 -21.68
N MET A 214 -9.00 10.08 -21.13
CA MET A 214 -10.08 10.72 -21.90
C MET A 214 -9.54 11.53 -23.09
N TRP A 215 -8.44 12.26 -22.89
CA TRP A 215 -7.78 12.97 -23.97
C TRP A 215 -7.26 12.01 -25.05
N ALA A 216 -6.55 10.94 -24.67
CA ALA A 216 -6.01 9.95 -25.61
C ALA A 216 -7.13 9.24 -26.38
N SER A 217 -8.24 8.91 -25.72
CA SER A 217 -9.42 8.29 -26.35
C SER A 217 -10.06 9.18 -27.41
N ILE A 218 -9.93 10.51 -27.32
CA ILE A 218 -10.46 11.44 -28.31
C ILE A 218 -9.46 11.62 -29.45
N HIS A 219 -8.18 11.81 -29.13
CA HIS A 219 -7.17 12.27 -30.08
C HIS A 219 -6.29 11.18 -30.68
N MET A 220 -6.31 9.97 -30.13
CA MET A 220 -5.40 8.85 -30.47
C MET A 220 -6.15 7.51 -30.61
N HIS A 221 -7.42 7.55 -31.02
CA HIS A 221 -8.27 6.35 -31.14
C HIS A 221 -8.08 5.55 -32.44
N ASP A 222 -7.26 6.04 -33.37
CA ASP A 222 -7.00 5.33 -34.62
C ASP A 222 -6.02 4.15 -34.41
N GLY A 223 -6.18 3.10 -35.22
CA GLY A 223 -5.32 1.91 -35.19
C GLY A 223 -3.83 2.24 -35.31
N ALA A 224 -3.44 3.27 -36.07
CA ALA A 224 -2.04 3.68 -36.16
C ALA A 224 -1.43 4.12 -34.82
N PHE A 225 -2.21 4.71 -33.92
CA PHE A 225 -1.73 5.08 -32.59
C PHE A 225 -1.55 3.87 -31.67
N SER A 226 -2.35 2.82 -31.84
CA SER A 226 -2.19 1.57 -31.08
C SER A 226 -0.87 0.84 -31.43
N GLU A 227 -0.36 1.02 -32.64
CA GLU A 227 0.93 0.46 -33.08
C GLU A 227 2.14 1.15 -32.41
N LEU A 228 1.94 2.28 -31.73
CA LEU A 228 3.03 2.96 -31.01
C LEU A 228 3.55 2.14 -29.82
N ILE A 229 2.72 1.25 -29.24
CA ILE A 229 3.07 0.50 -28.02
C ILE A 229 3.00 -1.03 -28.22
N SER A 230 2.57 -1.50 -29.41
CA SER A 230 2.36 -2.92 -29.76
C SER A 230 3.44 -3.90 -29.29
N ASP A 231 4.71 -3.51 -29.30
CA ASP A 231 5.83 -4.41 -29.01
C ASP A 231 6.24 -4.37 -27.52
N MET A 232 5.45 -3.74 -26.65
CA MET A 232 5.64 -3.75 -25.19
C MET A 232 4.83 -4.85 -24.51
N ALA A 233 3.94 -5.52 -25.24
CA ALA A 233 3.24 -6.68 -24.71
C ALA A 233 4.29 -7.69 -24.20
N PRO A 234 4.19 -8.15 -22.95
CA PRO A 234 5.10 -9.13 -22.43
C PRO A 234 5.01 -10.37 -23.30
N ASN A 235 6.08 -10.66 -24.07
CA ASN A 235 6.16 -11.89 -24.83
C ASN A 235 6.03 -13.04 -23.84
N THR A 236 4.91 -13.75 -23.87
CA THR A 236 4.69 -14.93 -23.04
C THR A 236 5.84 -15.89 -23.36
N PRO A 237 6.74 -16.20 -22.42
CA PRO A 237 7.87 -17.08 -22.70
C PRO A 237 7.32 -18.49 -22.86
N GLY A 238 6.98 -18.88 -24.09
CA GLY A 238 6.60 -20.25 -24.41
C GLY A 238 5.37 -20.41 -25.28
N GLU A 239 5.47 -20.02 -26.55
CA GLU A 239 5.07 -20.92 -27.64
C GLU A 239 6.20 -20.88 -28.68
N ASP A 240 7.40 -21.28 -28.26
CA ASP A 240 8.37 -21.78 -29.23
C ASP A 240 7.71 -23.02 -29.82
N GLY A 241 7.20 -22.88 -31.04
CA GLY A 241 6.58 -23.94 -31.84
C GLY A 241 7.59 -25.06 -32.06
N GLY A 242 7.73 -25.92 -31.06
CA GLY A 242 8.42 -27.17 -31.15
C GLY A 242 7.60 -28.12 -32.01
N GLU A 243 7.80 -28.04 -33.33
CA GLU A 243 7.62 -29.19 -34.23
C GLU A 243 8.66 -30.25 -33.86
N GLY A 244 8.49 -30.87 -32.69
CA GLY A 244 9.26 -32.01 -32.23
C GLY A 244 8.59 -33.28 -32.72
N GLU A 245 9.12 -33.86 -33.78
CA GLU A 245 8.75 -35.19 -34.26
C GLU A 245 8.75 -36.20 -33.09
N SER A 246 7.59 -36.81 -32.86
CA SER A 246 7.42 -37.87 -31.88
C SER A 246 8.24 -39.11 -32.28
N SER A 247 9.33 -39.37 -31.57
CA SER A 247 9.93 -40.71 -31.53
C SER A 247 9.54 -41.39 -30.24
N SER A 248 8.68 -42.38 -30.39
CA SER A 248 8.28 -43.34 -29.37
C SER A 248 9.50 -44.13 -28.87
N SER A 249 9.76 -44.09 -27.58
CA SER A 249 10.57 -45.12 -26.92
C SER A 249 9.94 -45.45 -25.57
N SER A 250 9.41 -46.67 -25.51
CA SER A 250 8.90 -47.40 -24.35
C SER A 250 10.00 -47.66 -23.33
N GLY A 251 9.77 -47.25 -22.09
CA GLY A 251 10.59 -47.60 -20.93
C GLY A 251 9.70 -47.97 -19.75
N GLU A 252 9.57 -49.28 -19.51
CA GLU A 252 8.98 -49.90 -18.33
C GLU A 252 9.75 -49.56 -17.05
N GLY A 253 9.02 -49.52 -15.93
CA GLY A 253 9.51 -50.03 -14.65
C GLY A 253 9.48 -49.06 -13.49
N GLY A 254 8.87 -49.49 -12.39
CA GLY A 254 9.22 -49.04 -11.04
C GLY A 254 8.03 -48.65 -10.19
N ASP A 255 7.30 -49.65 -9.70
CA ASP A 255 6.56 -49.56 -8.44
C ASP A 255 7.54 -49.18 -7.32
N ASP A 256 7.14 -48.28 -6.42
CA ASP A 256 7.41 -48.42 -4.99
C ASP A 256 6.49 -47.47 -4.22
N GLU A 257 5.66 -48.10 -3.40
CA GLU A 257 4.77 -47.54 -2.40
C GLU A 257 5.59 -46.96 -1.24
N GLU A 258 5.30 -45.74 -0.79
CA GLU A 258 5.40 -45.43 0.64
C GLU A 258 4.24 -44.52 1.06
N GLU A 259 3.35 -45.11 1.85
CA GLU A 259 2.41 -44.43 2.73
C GLU A 259 3.17 -43.56 3.74
N VAL A 260 2.86 -42.27 3.81
CA VAL A 260 3.01 -41.51 5.06
C VAL A 260 1.70 -40.78 5.36
N ASN A 261 0.95 -41.47 6.21
CA ASN A 261 -0.18 -40.99 6.99
C ASN A 261 0.34 -40.11 8.13
N SER A 262 -0.13 -38.86 8.25
CA SER A 262 -0.32 -38.22 9.56
C SER A 262 -1.07 -36.89 9.46
N GLY A 263 -2.28 -36.86 10.04
CA GLY A 263 -2.64 -35.80 10.98
C GLY A 263 -3.47 -34.65 10.44
N GLY A 264 -4.75 -34.94 10.17
CA GLY A 264 -5.79 -33.91 10.20
C GLY A 264 -5.92 -33.33 11.62
N ILE A 265 -5.81 -32.01 11.73
CA ILE A 265 -6.26 -31.26 12.90
C ILE A 265 -7.54 -30.53 12.48
N ASP A 266 -8.65 -31.11 12.91
CA ASP A 266 -9.98 -30.56 12.89
C ASP A 266 -10.13 -29.61 14.09
N LEU A 267 -10.18 -28.30 13.85
CA LEU A 267 -10.54 -27.30 14.85
C LEU A 267 -11.86 -26.68 14.44
N GLY A 268 -12.93 -27.29 14.97
CA GLY A 268 -14.29 -26.81 14.84
C GLY A 268 -14.44 -25.40 15.40
N THR A 269 -14.93 -24.50 14.56
CA THR A 269 -15.52 -23.23 14.94
C THR A 269 -17.00 -23.44 15.20
N ASN A 270 -17.40 -23.31 16.46
CA ASN A 270 -18.79 -23.21 16.87
C ASN A 270 -18.91 -22.01 17.82
N MET A 271 -19.22 -20.84 17.25
CA MET A 271 -19.83 -19.72 17.98
C MET A 271 -20.84 -19.03 17.06
N ASP A 272 -22.05 -19.57 17.11
CA ASP A 272 -23.26 -18.86 16.72
C ASP A 272 -23.69 -17.91 17.85
N GLY A 273 -24.08 -16.68 17.49
CA GLY A 273 -25.17 -16.00 18.19
C GLY A 273 -25.06 -14.49 18.45
N ARG A 274 -25.60 -13.71 17.49
CA ARG A 274 -26.32 -12.41 17.64
C ARG A 274 -25.50 -11.16 17.99
N GLU A 275 -25.79 -9.96 17.48
CA GLU A 275 -26.88 -9.46 16.63
C GLU A 275 -26.43 -8.16 15.92
N SER A 276 -26.78 -8.10 14.64
CA SER A 276 -27.02 -6.96 13.73
C SER A 276 -26.93 -5.52 14.29
N ILE A 277 -26.15 -4.68 13.60
CA ILE A 277 -26.57 -3.38 13.01
C ILE A 277 -25.52 -2.99 11.94
N ASN A 278 -26.01 -2.60 10.75
CA ASN A 278 -25.32 -2.12 9.53
C ASN A 278 -25.07 -3.12 8.38
N ASP A 279 -26.12 -3.85 7.98
CA ASP A 279 -26.29 -4.36 6.62
C ASP A 279 -26.73 -3.22 5.67
N ARG A 280 -25.77 -2.46 5.14
CA ARG A 280 -25.94 -1.71 3.87
C ARG A 280 -24.65 -1.14 3.27
N ALA A 281 -23.63 -1.97 3.02
CA ALA A 281 -22.53 -1.63 2.09
C ALA A 281 -21.64 -2.81 1.64
N VAL A 282 -22.04 -4.07 1.84
CA VAL A 282 -21.22 -5.23 1.41
C VAL A 282 -22.13 -6.29 0.79
N GLU A 283 -22.80 -5.93 -0.31
CA GLU A 283 -23.27 -6.90 -1.27
C GLU A 283 -22.61 -6.60 -2.62
N ASN A 284 -21.85 -7.60 -3.10
CA ASN A 284 -21.23 -7.74 -4.40
C ASN A 284 -20.02 -6.85 -4.74
N ASN A 285 -18.85 -7.28 -4.27
CA ASN A 285 -17.64 -7.26 -5.10
C ASN A 285 -16.83 -8.57 -5.01
N ASN A 286 -17.53 -9.70 -4.94
CA ASN A 286 -16.98 -11.01 -5.36
C ASN A 286 -17.05 -11.13 -6.90
N ASN A 287 -16.59 -10.10 -7.60
CA ASN A 287 -16.00 -10.23 -8.93
C ASN A 287 -14.49 -10.46 -8.70
N ASN A 288 -14.08 -11.55 -8.04
CA ASN A 288 -13.47 -12.64 -8.79
C ASN A 288 -14.26 -13.06 -10.05
N GLY A 289 -14.35 -12.17 -11.05
CA GLY A 289 -13.85 -12.64 -12.34
C GLY A 289 -12.36 -12.76 -12.09
N ASP A 290 -11.71 -13.90 -12.16
CA ASP A 290 -11.67 -14.72 -13.37
C ASP A 290 -11.85 -13.91 -14.67
N THR A 291 -11.38 -12.66 -14.68
CA THR A 291 -10.42 -12.30 -15.70
C THR A 291 -9.17 -13.06 -15.28
N GLY A 292 -9.12 -14.35 -15.61
CA GLY A 292 -7.83 -14.90 -15.98
C GLY A 292 -7.26 -13.88 -16.94
N MET A 293 -6.30 -13.08 -16.47
CA MET A 293 -5.25 -12.58 -17.32
C MET A 293 -4.49 -13.83 -17.77
N ASP A 294 -5.17 -14.70 -18.52
CA ASP A 294 -4.54 -15.42 -19.59
C ASP A 294 -3.88 -14.28 -20.37
N ALA A 295 -2.57 -14.15 -20.19
CA ALA A 295 -1.73 -13.32 -21.01
C ALA A 295 -1.77 -13.91 -22.42
N SER A 296 -2.94 -13.78 -23.06
CA SER A 296 -3.22 -14.25 -24.39
C SER A 296 -2.36 -13.41 -25.30
N ALA A 297 -1.46 -14.09 -26.01
CA ALA A 297 -0.47 -13.51 -26.88
C ALA A 297 -1.09 -12.42 -27.79
N GLY A 298 -0.59 -11.19 -27.65
CA GLY A 298 -0.79 -10.12 -28.63
C GLY A 298 -1.93 -9.12 -28.37
N GLU A 299 -2.35 -8.90 -27.12
CA GLU A 299 -3.26 -7.78 -26.83
C GLU A 299 -2.58 -6.46 -27.24
N VAL A 300 -3.19 -5.76 -28.20
CA VAL A 300 -2.70 -4.49 -28.71
C VAL A 300 -3.03 -3.42 -27.68
N PHE A 301 -2.01 -2.95 -26.98
CA PHE A 301 -2.11 -1.82 -26.06
C PHE A 301 -2.14 -0.50 -26.82
N ASP A 302 -3.09 0.36 -26.49
CA ASP A 302 -3.10 1.75 -26.94
C ASP A 302 -2.67 2.74 -25.84
N VAL A 303 -2.49 4.01 -26.21
CA VAL A 303 -2.05 5.06 -25.28
C VAL A 303 -3.09 5.37 -24.22
N ALA A 304 -4.38 5.29 -24.56
CA ALA A 304 -5.46 5.53 -23.59
C ALA A 304 -5.46 4.46 -22.51
N GLU A 305 -5.23 3.20 -22.88
CA GLU A 305 -5.10 2.09 -21.96
C GLU A 305 -3.91 2.25 -21.00
N VAL A 306 -2.77 2.80 -21.47
CA VAL A 306 -1.64 3.10 -20.56
C VAL A 306 -2.04 4.12 -19.49
N PHE A 307 -2.80 5.15 -19.85
CA PHE A 307 -3.31 6.12 -18.88
C PHE A 307 -4.36 5.51 -17.94
N ASP A 308 -5.29 4.68 -18.43
CA ASP A 308 -6.27 3.96 -17.59
C ASP A 308 -5.57 3.05 -16.57
N ARG A 309 -4.60 2.25 -17.02
CA ARG A 309 -3.81 1.39 -16.13
C ARG A 309 -3.02 2.21 -15.10
N ALA A 310 -2.45 3.35 -15.49
CA ALA A 310 -1.82 4.27 -14.56
C ALA A 310 -2.83 4.86 -13.55
N ALA A 311 -4.05 5.20 -13.97
CA ALA A 311 -5.11 5.67 -13.07
C ALA A 311 -5.46 4.60 -12.02
N ARG A 312 -5.70 3.36 -12.45
CA ARG A 312 -5.98 2.23 -11.55
C ARG A 312 -4.83 1.95 -10.59
N TRP A 313 -3.59 2.17 -11.03
CA TRP A 313 -2.41 2.07 -10.17
C TRP A 313 -2.46 3.07 -9.01
N PHE A 314 -2.82 4.34 -9.27
CA PHE A 314 -2.99 5.34 -8.21
C PHE A 314 -4.13 4.97 -7.26
N ASP A 315 -5.24 4.46 -7.78
CA ASP A 315 -6.38 4.05 -6.97
C ASP A 315 -6.06 2.85 -6.05
N CYS A 316 -5.33 1.85 -6.57
CA CYS A 316 -4.83 0.71 -5.79
C CYS A 316 -4.04 1.15 -4.55
N TRP A 317 -3.18 2.15 -4.71
CA TRP A 317 -2.45 2.76 -3.60
C TRP A 317 -3.37 3.52 -2.64
N ARG A 318 -4.25 4.37 -3.18
CA ARG A 318 -5.17 5.20 -2.41
C ARG A 318 -6.02 4.37 -1.47
N GLU A 319 -6.71 3.36 -1.99
CA GLU A 319 -7.57 2.48 -1.19
C GLU A 319 -6.77 1.80 -0.08
N GLY A 320 -5.55 1.33 -0.37
CA GLY A 320 -4.70 0.70 0.64
C GLY A 320 -4.29 1.66 1.76
N VAL A 321 -3.96 2.91 1.42
CA VAL A 321 -3.62 3.97 2.39
C VAL A 321 -4.83 4.36 3.24
N VAL A 322 -6.00 4.54 2.64
CA VAL A 322 -7.25 4.87 3.35
C VAL A 322 -7.57 3.78 4.38
N LEU A 323 -7.47 2.50 4.01
CA LEU A 323 -7.70 1.39 4.94
C LEU A 323 -6.68 1.35 6.10
N VAL A 324 -5.44 1.78 5.87
CA VAL A 324 -4.45 1.93 6.96
C VAL A 324 -4.85 3.09 7.87
N ALA A 325 -5.25 4.24 7.30
CA ALA A 325 -5.70 5.39 8.08
C ALA A 325 -6.90 5.04 8.97
N GLU A 326 -7.94 4.43 8.42
CA GLU A 326 -9.11 3.95 9.18
C GLU A 326 -8.71 2.94 10.28
N GLY A 327 -7.76 2.06 9.98
CA GLY A 327 -7.24 1.09 10.94
C GLY A 327 -6.54 1.76 12.12
N VAL A 328 -5.78 2.83 11.86
CA VAL A 328 -5.05 3.58 12.88
C VAL A 328 -5.97 4.53 13.66
N GLU A 329 -6.93 5.19 13.01
CA GLU A 329 -7.94 6.03 13.66
C GLU A 329 -8.80 5.24 14.66
N ALA A 330 -9.02 3.95 14.41
CA ALA A 330 -9.74 3.07 15.34
C ALA A 330 -8.97 2.82 16.65
N ILE A 331 -7.67 3.08 16.70
CA ILE A 331 -6.86 2.91 17.91
C ILE A 331 -7.13 4.10 18.84
N GLY A 332 -7.68 3.82 20.03
CA GLY A 332 -7.97 4.85 21.02
C GLY A 332 -6.70 5.63 21.43
N PRO A 333 -6.80 6.93 21.75
CA PRO A 333 -5.65 7.72 22.18
C PRO A 333 -5.04 7.09 23.43
N VAL A 334 -3.74 7.26 23.65
CA VAL A 334 -3.11 6.90 24.93
C VAL A 334 -3.66 7.84 25.99
N PRO A 335 -4.54 7.38 26.92
CA PRO A 335 -5.20 8.31 27.83
C PRO A 335 -4.20 8.86 28.85
N TYR A 336 -4.26 10.18 29.06
CA TYR A 336 -3.43 10.90 30.02
C TYR A 336 -4.31 11.79 30.93
N PRO A 337 -4.22 11.64 32.27
CA PRO A 337 -3.44 10.63 33.00
C PRO A 337 -3.99 9.21 32.74
N PRO A 338 -3.20 8.14 32.99
CA PRO A 338 -3.70 6.79 32.77
C PRO A 338 -4.85 6.44 33.72
N GLN A 339 -6.01 6.08 33.19
CA GLN A 339 -7.24 5.86 33.98
C GLN A 339 -7.63 4.38 34.17
N TRP A 340 -6.92 3.44 33.54
CA TRP A 340 -7.31 2.01 33.50
C TRP A 340 -6.48 1.12 34.43
N VAL A 341 -5.62 1.72 35.22
CA VAL A 341 -4.98 1.02 36.34
C VAL A 341 -5.84 1.40 37.52
N ASP A 342 -6.67 0.45 37.96
CA ASP A 342 -7.20 0.51 39.30
C ASP A 342 -5.97 0.63 40.20
N VAL A 343 -5.72 1.84 40.70
CA VAL A 343 -4.83 1.99 41.83
C VAL A 343 -5.55 1.19 42.90
N VAL A 344 -5.05 -0.02 43.15
CA VAL A 344 -5.38 -0.71 44.40
C VAL A 344 -4.90 0.30 45.42
N GLU A 345 -5.82 1.12 45.92
CA GLU A 345 -5.63 1.82 47.16
C GLU A 345 -5.36 0.67 48.12
N GLU A 346 -4.08 0.44 48.40
CA GLU A 346 -3.69 -0.40 49.52
C GLU A 346 -4.41 0.28 50.67
N ASP A 347 -5.56 -0.31 51.07
CA ASP A 347 -6.21 0.03 52.32
C ASP A 347 -5.07 -0.08 53.33
N GLU A 348 -4.56 1.08 53.76
CA GLU A 348 -3.64 1.17 54.86
C GLU A 348 -4.43 0.61 56.02
N ASP A 349 -4.35 -0.71 56.21
CA ASP A 349 -4.84 -1.39 57.38
C ASP A 349 -4.22 -0.64 58.55
N GLU A 350 -5.05 0.18 59.19
CA GLU A 350 -4.77 0.81 60.47
C GLU A 350 -4.52 -0.34 61.47
N GLU A 351 -3.32 -0.93 61.46
CA GLU A 351 -2.77 -1.68 62.59
C GLU A 351 -2.33 -0.69 63.68
N GLY A 352 -3.29 0.12 64.12
CA GLY A 352 -3.31 0.62 65.48
C GLY A 352 -4.00 -0.41 66.35
N GLN A 353 -3.25 -1.30 67.01
CA GLN A 353 -3.30 -1.53 68.48
C GLN A 353 -2.77 -2.89 68.95
N GLN A 354 -1.91 -2.76 69.97
CA GLN A 354 -1.75 -3.66 71.12
C GLN A 354 -1.03 -5.01 70.90
N ASN A 355 0.23 -5.06 71.33
CA ASN A 355 0.58 -5.95 72.43
C ASN A 355 1.84 -5.51 73.17
N GLY A 356 1.64 -5.06 74.42
CA GLY A 356 2.69 -5.02 75.42
C GLY A 356 2.99 -6.46 75.89
N GLY A 357 4.26 -6.84 75.87
CA GLY A 357 4.74 -8.11 76.40
C GLY A 357 6.18 -7.96 76.86
N ALA A 358 6.36 -7.64 78.13
CA ALA A 358 7.66 -7.63 78.79
C ALA A 358 8.26 -9.05 78.80
N SER A 359 9.42 -9.23 78.17
CA SER A 359 10.24 -10.43 78.34
C SER A 359 11.52 -10.09 79.10
N GLN A 360 11.54 -10.48 80.38
CA GLN A 360 12.72 -10.55 81.22
C GLN A 360 13.68 -11.61 80.67
N PHE A 361 14.93 -11.25 80.42
CA PHE A 361 16.04 -12.19 80.31
C PHE A 361 16.91 -12.08 81.57
N PRO A 362 17.29 -13.19 82.24
CA PRO A 362 18.30 -13.19 83.27
C PRO A 362 19.71 -13.27 82.67
N PRO A 363 20.76 -12.85 83.41
CA PRO A 363 22.14 -12.91 82.95
C PRO A 363 22.71 -14.33 83.10
N HIS A 364 23.51 -14.75 82.14
CA HIS A 364 24.46 -15.86 82.30
C HIS A 364 25.90 -15.31 82.31
N ASN A 365 26.68 -15.92 83.21
CA ASN A 365 28.06 -15.64 83.63
C ASN A 365 29.10 -15.47 82.53
#